data_AF-A0A5C6ZPT0-F1
#
_entry.id   AF-A0A5C6ZPT0-F1
#
_cell.length_a   1.000
_cell.length_b   1.000
_cell.length_c   1.000
_cell.angle_alpha   90.00
_cell.angle_beta   90.00
_cell.angle_gamma   90.00
#
_symmetry.space_group_name_H-M   'P 1'
#
loop_
_entity.id
_entity.type
_entity.pdbx_description
1 polymer ?
#
loop_
_entity_poly.entity_id
_entity_poly.type
_entity_poly.pdbx_seq_one_letter_code
_entity_poly.pdbx_strand_id
1 'polypeptide(L)'
;MVNFDTFNFHLDLDSLPWIMKLNIVFALFFLSLAIIFFISIIWIRIFKIYRNEKKRKQQSLLIDFLNSYLFDEDFDKELEIKNFKENHLRTSLEIKVTIKEILHFHENLKGESAKDLETLFNKLGLVEFTLLDLEDGRWFTTARAINALSELCIEVPNHRIEAYLNESRNEVRQQSQLYFLKLAEEQPLKFLDKTVRPLTTWQQIYIENALKNFYKGPAPDFSQWLYHDLTSVVEFSIRMIARYNQFENIPELIPFLKSKNDTLKREAISSLTNLEHIALLELIIPNFKGNSRIIKLEILNSVEQLGNYEDLKKIGDQLATTDWELRIKYHNIELGFLPEKKELIYSQFMLEKRFEI
;
A
#
# COMPACT_ATOMS: atom_id res chain seq x y z
N MET A 1 37.10 66.13 -38.96
CA MET A 1 38.13 65.93 -37.93
C MET A 1 37.46 65.40 -36.68
N VAL A 2 37.28 64.07 -36.59
CA VAL A 2 36.96 63.34 -35.36
C VAL A 2 37.66 62.00 -35.49
N ASN A 3 38.75 61.83 -34.75
CA ASN A 3 39.55 60.61 -34.74
C ASN A 3 38.87 59.62 -33.78
N PHE A 4 38.47 58.46 -34.27
CA PHE A 4 38.09 57.33 -33.42
C PHE A 4 39.37 56.57 -33.08
N ASP A 5 40.00 56.92 -31.97
CA ASP A 5 41.07 56.11 -31.40
C ASP A 5 40.47 54.78 -30.92
N THR A 6 40.78 53.72 -31.67
CA THR A 6 40.52 52.33 -31.30
C THR A 6 41.29 52.01 -30.03
N PHE A 7 40.58 51.97 -28.90
CA PHE A 7 41.12 51.55 -27.60
C PHE A 7 41.36 50.04 -27.63
N ASN A 8 42.51 49.62 -28.18
CA ASN A 8 42.96 48.23 -28.12
C ASN A 8 43.45 47.93 -26.70
N PHE A 9 42.59 47.32 -25.89
CA PHE A 9 42.93 46.83 -24.56
C PHE A 9 43.79 45.56 -24.70
N HIS A 10 45.10 45.73 -24.90
CA HIS A 10 46.05 44.62 -24.77
C HIS A 10 46.23 44.29 -23.29
N LEU A 11 45.52 43.26 -22.83
CA LEU A 11 45.69 42.70 -21.50
C LEU A 11 47.04 41.97 -21.48
N ASP A 12 48.10 42.66 -21.04
CA ASP A 12 49.43 42.10 -20.88
C ASP A 12 49.45 41.14 -19.69
N LEU A 13 48.95 39.93 -19.94
CA LEU A 13 48.74 38.90 -18.93
C LEU A 13 50.04 38.56 -18.22
N ASP A 14 51.21 38.70 -18.86
CA ASP A 14 52.48 38.26 -18.31
C ASP A 14 52.99 39.14 -17.15
N SER A 15 52.65 40.43 -17.13
CA SER A 15 53.01 41.38 -16.07
C SER A 15 52.17 41.27 -14.78
N LEU A 16 51.10 40.48 -14.80
CA LEU A 16 50.18 40.36 -13.66
C LEU A 16 50.73 39.49 -12.52
N PRO A 17 50.46 39.87 -11.24
CA PRO A 17 50.78 39.03 -10.09
C PRO A 17 50.17 37.62 -10.24
N TRP A 18 50.91 36.59 -9.81
CA TRP A 18 50.51 35.19 -9.98
C TRP A 18 49.11 34.88 -9.40
N ILE A 19 48.73 35.54 -8.30
CA ILE A 19 47.41 35.41 -7.68
C ILE A 19 46.28 35.90 -8.60
N MET A 20 46.52 36.94 -9.39
CA MET A 20 45.54 37.49 -10.32
C MET A 20 45.37 36.59 -11.55
N LYS A 21 46.48 36.01 -12.07
CA LYS A 21 46.44 34.99 -13.12
C LYS A 21 45.61 33.78 -12.68
N LEU A 22 45.83 33.29 -11.45
CA LEU A 22 45.09 32.17 -10.87
C LEU A 22 43.59 32.46 -10.75
N ASN A 23 43.23 33.65 -10.27
CA ASN A 23 41.83 34.08 -10.16
C ASN A 23 41.13 34.16 -11.52
N ILE A 24 41.82 34.64 -12.56
CA ILE A 24 41.28 34.69 -13.93
C ILE A 24 41.04 33.27 -14.46
N VAL A 25 41.98 32.34 -14.25
CA VAL A 25 41.82 30.94 -14.65
C VAL A 25 40.63 30.30 -13.94
N PHE A 26 40.48 30.51 -12.63
CA PHE A 26 39.32 30.00 -11.89
C PHE A 26 38.01 30.65 -12.35
N ALA A 27 37.99 31.96 -12.60
CA ALA A 27 36.81 32.65 -13.10
C ALA A 27 36.36 32.10 -14.46
N LEU A 28 37.30 31.86 -15.38
CA LEU A 28 37.03 31.24 -16.68
C LEU A 28 36.55 29.79 -16.55
N PHE A 29 37.15 29.02 -15.64
CA PHE A 29 36.72 27.66 -15.34
C PHE A 29 35.28 27.63 -14.83
N PHE A 30 34.93 28.44 -13.82
CA PHE A 30 33.57 28.53 -13.29
C PHE A 30 32.57 29.07 -14.32
N LEU A 31 32.97 30.03 -15.15
CA LEU A 31 32.14 30.53 -16.25
C LEU A 31 31.85 29.42 -17.28
N SER A 32 32.86 28.64 -17.66
CA SER A 32 32.67 27.50 -18.57
C SER A 32 31.74 26.45 -17.98
N LEU A 33 31.89 26.14 -16.68
CA LEU A 33 31.04 25.19 -15.96
C LEU A 33 29.59 25.69 -15.89
N ALA A 34 29.39 26.98 -15.62
CA ALA A 34 28.08 27.62 -15.60
C ALA A 34 27.39 27.53 -16.97
N ILE A 35 28.13 27.78 -18.07
CA ILE A 35 27.62 27.65 -19.44
C ILE A 35 27.23 26.19 -19.74
N ILE A 36 28.06 25.21 -19.37
CA ILE A 36 27.77 23.78 -19.56
C ILE A 36 26.51 23.37 -18.79
N PHE A 37 26.37 23.79 -17.53
CA PHE A 37 25.16 23.52 -16.75
C PHE A 37 23.93 24.18 -17.38
N PHE A 38 24.04 25.43 -17.83
CA PHE A 38 22.94 26.14 -18.48
C PHE A 38 22.47 25.44 -19.76
N ILE A 39 23.41 25.05 -20.63
CA ILE A 39 23.11 24.28 -21.85
C ILE A 39 22.48 22.94 -21.50
N SER A 40 23.01 22.22 -20.50
CA SER A 40 22.48 20.93 -20.05
C SER A 40 21.04 21.05 -19.55
N ILE A 41 20.73 22.07 -18.76
CA ILE A 41 19.36 22.34 -18.25
C ILE A 41 18.40 22.63 -19.41
N ILE A 42 18.80 23.49 -20.36
CA ILE A 42 17.99 23.79 -21.54
C ILE A 42 17.74 22.53 -22.36
N TRP A 43 18.78 21.74 -22.61
CA TRP A 43 18.67 20.51 -23.40
C TRP A 43 17.72 19.49 -22.73
N ILE A 44 17.87 19.25 -21.42
CA ILE A 44 16.96 18.39 -20.65
C ILE A 44 15.52 18.91 -20.73
N ARG A 45 15.32 20.24 -20.62
CA ARG A 45 14.00 20.86 -20.70
C ARG A 45 13.36 20.67 -22.07
N ILE A 46 14.09 20.93 -23.15
CA ILE A 46 13.60 20.76 -24.52
C ILE A 46 13.26 19.29 -24.78
N PHE A 47 14.16 18.38 -24.41
CA PHE A 47 13.92 16.94 -24.56
C PHE A 47 12.68 16.48 -23.78
N LYS A 48 12.50 16.97 -22.55
CA LYS A 48 11.32 16.70 -21.73
C LYS A 48 10.04 17.26 -22.36
N ILE A 49 10.07 18.48 -22.92
CA ILE A 49 8.93 19.10 -23.61
C ILE A 49 8.54 18.24 -24.82
N TYR A 50 9.49 17.93 -25.70
CA TYR A 50 9.22 17.12 -26.89
C TYR A 50 8.65 15.74 -26.53
N ARG A 51 9.24 15.07 -25.54
CA ARG A 51 8.76 13.78 -25.05
C ARG A 51 7.34 13.89 -24.45
N ASN A 52 7.05 14.97 -23.72
CA ASN A 52 5.72 15.20 -23.14
C ASN A 52 4.67 15.51 -24.20
N GLU A 53 5.02 16.27 -25.24
CA GLU A 53 4.12 16.51 -26.37
C GLU A 53 3.80 15.21 -27.12
N LYS A 54 4.82 14.39 -27.41
CA LYS A 54 4.60 13.08 -28.03
C LYS A 54 3.68 12.19 -27.17
N LYS A 55 3.90 12.19 -25.85
CA LYS A 55 3.04 11.48 -24.89
C LYS A 55 1.60 12.00 -24.96
N ARG A 56 1.37 13.32 -24.91
CA ARG A 56 0.03 13.91 -24.98
C ARG A 56 -0.69 13.59 -26.28
N LYS A 57 0.02 13.66 -27.42
CA LYS A 57 -0.54 13.29 -28.73
C LYS A 57 -0.98 11.83 -28.74
N GLN A 58 -0.14 10.92 -28.26
CA GLN A 58 -0.50 9.51 -28.16
C GLN A 58 -1.69 9.27 -27.23
N GLN A 59 -1.73 9.95 -26.08
CA GLN A 59 -2.85 9.86 -25.13
C GLN A 59 -4.17 10.31 -25.78
N SER A 60 -4.17 11.46 -26.46
CA SER A 60 -5.37 11.96 -27.15
C SER A 60 -5.86 10.97 -28.21
N LEU A 61 -4.95 10.50 -29.08
CA LEU A 61 -5.28 9.54 -30.14
C LEU A 61 -5.87 8.25 -29.56
N LEU A 62 -5.31 7.78 -28.43
CA LEU A 62 -5.78 6.57 -27.79
C LEU A 62 -7.13 6.75 -27.09
N ILE A 63 -7.39 7.91 -26.48
CA ILE A 63 -8.71 8.20 -25.90
C ILE A 63 -9.78 8.15 -26.98
N ASP A 64 -9.53 8.80 -28.13
CA ASP A 64 -10.46 8.79 -29.26
C ASP A 64 -10.67 7.36 -29.78
N PHE A 65 -9.59 6.61 -29.97
CA PHE A 65 -9.64 5.21 -30.39
C PHE A 65 -10.41 4.31 -29.40
N LEU A 66 -10.16 4.43 -28.10
CA LEU A 66 -10.83 3.62 -27.08
C LEU A 66 -12.32 3.96 -26.99
N ASN A 67 -12.69 5.23 -27.12
CA ASN A 67 -14.10 5.64 -27.13
C ASN A 67 -14.84 5.03 -28.33
N SER A 68 -14.26 5.11 -29.53
CA SER A 68 -14.85 4.47 -30.70
C SER A 68 -14.88 2.94 -30.55
N TYR A 69 -13.79 2.31 -30.14
CA TYR A 69 -13.72 0.86 -29.97
C TYR A 69 -14.78 0.30 -28.99
N LEU A 70 -15.06 1.04 -27.91
CA LEU A 70 -15.97 0.60 -26.84
C LEU A 70 -17.43 0.94 -27.10
N PHE A 71 -17.73 2.03 -27.81
CA PHE A 71 -19.08 2.60 -27.83
C PHE A 71 -19.64 2.87 -29.24
N ASP A 72 -18.84 2.74 -30.29
CA ASP A 72 -19.29 2.92 -31.67
C ASP A 72 -19.64 1.55 -32.29
N GLU A 73 -20.91 1.35 -32.63
CA GLU A 73 -21.43 0.11 -33.21
C GLU A 73 -20.94 -0.12 -34.64
N ASP A 74 -20.63 0.96 -35.38
CA ASP A 74 -20.15 0.91 -36.76
C ASP A 74 -18.62 0.75 -36.85
N PHE A 75 -17.95 0.62 -35.71
CA PHE A 75 -16.49 0.51 -35.64
C PHE A 75 -15.99 -0.84 -36.17
N ASP A 76 -15.24 -0.83 -37.27
CA ASP A 76 -14.55 -2.02 -37.78
C ASP A 76 -13.37 -2.38 -36.86
N LYS A 77 -13.68 -3.16 -35.82
CA LYS A 77 -12.71 -3.58 -34.78
C LYS A 77 -11.48 -4.24 -35.39
N GLU A 78 -11.59 -5.05 -36.43
CA GLU A 78 -10.43 -5.77 -36.97
C GLU A 78 -9.49 -4.85 -37.74
N LEU A 79 -10.04 -4.04 -38.65
CA LEU A 79 -9.27 -3.11 -39.46
C LEU A 79 -8.62 -2.03 -38.59
N GLU A 80 -9.38 -1.43 -37.67
CA GLU A 80 -8.89 -0.32 -36.86
C GLU A 80 -7.86 -0.75 -35.82
N ILE A 81 -7.99 -1.94 -35.20
CA ILE A 81 -6.94 -2.48 -34.33
C ILE A 81 -5.64 -2.68 -35.12
N LYS A 82 -5.73 -3.23 -36.33
CA LYS A 82 -4.55 -3.44 -37.18
C LYS A 82 -3.91 -2.10 -37.55
N ASN A 83 -4.69 -1.14 -38.02
CA ASN A 83 -4.22 0.20 -38.34
C ASN A 83 -3.56 0.89 -37.14
N PHE A 84 -4.17 0.78 -35.95
CA PHE A 84 -3.63 1.36 -34.74
C PHE A 84 -2.30 0.72 -34.35
N LYS A 85 -2.22 -0.61 -34.40
CA LYS A 85 -0.99 -1.36 -34.11
C LYS A 85 0.15 -0.96 -35.05
N GLU A 86 -0.11 -0.88 -36.35
CA GLU A 86 0.92 -0.57 -37.35
C GLU A 86 1.38 0.90 -37.33
N ASN A 87 0.49 1.84 -36.99
CA ASN A 87 0.77 3.27 -37.07
C ASN A 87 1.10 3.93 -35.74
N HIS A 88 0.54 3.41 -34.63
CA HIS A 88 0.58 4.07 -33.33
C HIS A 88 1.24 3.25 -32.23
N LEU A 89 1.82 2.08 -32.52
CA LEU A 89 2.62 1.27 -31.59
C LEU A 89 4.05 1.01 -32.08
N ARG A 90 4.69 2.01 -32.70
CA ARG A 90 6.01 1.86 -33.34
C ARG A 90 7.18 2.03 -32.37
N THR A 91 7.00 2.84 -31.34
CA THR A 91 8.07 3.20 -30.40
C THR A 91 7.75 2.75 -28.97
N SER A 92 8.79 2.47 -28.18
CA SER A 92 8.64 2.09 -26.76
C SER A 92 7.84 3.13 -25.96
N LEU A 93 7.93 4.42 -26.30
CA LEU A 93 7.13 5.45 -25.64
C LEU A 93 5.64 5.29 -25.93
N GLU A 94 5.27 5.06 -27.19
CA GLU A 94 3.87 4.90 -27.59
C GLU A 94 3.26 3.67 -26.93
N ILE A 95 3.95 2.53 -26.99
CA ILE A 95 3.52 1.27 -26.35
C ILE A 95 3.32 1.48 -24.85
N LYS A 96 4.29 2.09 -24.15
CA LYS A 96 4.20 2.33 -22.70
C LYS A 96 3.09 3.29 -22.31
N VAL A 97 2.78 4.27 -23.17
CA VAL A 97 1.63 5.16 -22.97
C VAL A 97 0.35 4.38 -23.20
N THR A 98 0.27 3.57 -24.25
CA THR A 98 -0.92 2.77 -24.56
C THR A 98 -1.28 1.79 -23.45
N ILE A 99 -0.31 1.02 -22.96
CA ILE A 99 -0.51 0.13 -21.80
C ILE A 99 -1.06 0.93 -20.62
N LYS A 100 -0.45 2.09 -20.30
CA LYS A 100 -0.86 2.89 -19.16
C LYS A 100 -2.31 3.39 -19.28
N GLU A 101 -2.70 3.89 -20.43
CA GLU A 101 -4.05 4.43 -20.62
C GLU A 101 -5.11 3.32 -20.69
N ILE A 102 -4.81 2.17 -21.30
CA ILE A 102 -5.73 1.02 -21.27
C ILE A 102 -6.00 0.60 -19.82
N LEU A 103 -4.95 0.51 -18.99
CA LEU A 103 -5.12 0.22 -17.57
C LEU A 103 -5.96 1.28 -16.86
N HIS A 104 -5.72 2.56 -17.16
CA HIS A 104 -6.50 3.65 -16.57
C HIS A 104 -7.99 3.60 -16.97
N PHE A 105 -8.30 3.26 -18.22
CA PHE A 105 -9.69 3.04 -18.64
C PHE A 105 -10.29 1.81 -17.95
N HIS A 106 -9.53 0.71 -17.88
CA HIS A 106 -9.95 -0.53 -17.24
C HIS A 106 -10.30 -0.33 -15.75
N GLU A 107 -9.49 0.45 -15.01
CA GLU A 107 -9.76 0.79 -13.60
C GLU A 107 -11.11 1.49 -13.39
N ASN A 108 -11.61 2.23 -14.39
CA ASN A 108 -12.83 3.02 -14.30
C ASN A 108 -14.06 2.35 -14.91
N LEU A 109 -13.88 1.23 -15.62
CA LEU A 109 -14.95 0.51 -16.32
C LEU A 109 -15.20 -0.85 -15.65
N LYS A 110 -16.42 -1.38 -15.79
CA LYS A 110 -16.82 -2.68 -15.25
C LYS A 110 -17.67 -3.43 -16.25
N GLY A 111 -17.77 -4.74 -16.10
CA GLY A 111 -18.62 -5.58 -16.94
C GLY A 111 -18.02 -5.79 -18.33
N GLU A 112 -18.85 -5.68 -19.37
CA GLU A 112 -18.48 -6.00 -20.75
C GLU A 112 -17.37 -5.10 -21.28
N SER A 113 -17.42 -3.78 -21.02
CA SER A 113 -16.38 -2.85 -21.48
C SER A 113 -15.00 -3.17 -20.89
N ALA A 114 -14.92 -3.71 -19.67
CA ALA A 114 -13.65 -4.14 -19.08
C ALA A 114 -13.07 -5.36 -19.83
N LYS A 115 -13.91 -6.36 -20.14
CA LYS A 115 -13.52 -7.53 -20.94
C LYS A 115 -13.12 -7.17 -22.38
N ASP A 116 -13.78 -6.18 -22.95
CA ASP A 116 -13.43 -5.65 -24.27
C ASP A 116 -12.04 -5.01 -24.28
N LEU A 117 -11.63 -4.34 -23.18
CA LEU A 117 -10.28 -3.82 -23.01
C LEU A 117 -9.23 -4.91 -22.81
N GLU A 118 -9.54 -5.97 -22.05
CA GLU A 118 -8.66 -7.16 -21.94
C GLU A 118 -8.42 -7.78 -23.32
N THR A 119 -9.50 -7.95 -24.09
CA THR A 119 -9.45 -8.49 -25.46
C THR A 119 -8.63 -7.57 -26.38
N LEU A 120 -8.85 -6.26 -26.31
CA LEU A 120 -8.12 -5.27 -27.08
C LEU A 120 -6.62 -5.30 -26.77
N PHE A 121 -6.27 -5.38 -25.47
CA PHE A 121 -4.89 -5.44 -25.03
C PHE A 121 -4.13 -6.61 -25.66
N ASN A 122 -4.79 -7.78 -25.72
CA ASN A 122 -4.28 -8.95 -26.41
C ASN A 122 -4.16 -8.74 -27.93
N LYS A 123 -5.23 -8.26 -28.60
CA LYS A 123 -5.22 -8.05 -30.07
C LYS A 123 -4.16 -7.03 -30.52
N LEU A 124 -3.88 -6.02 -29.70
CA LEU A 124 -2.79 -5.06 -29.95
C LEU A 124 -1.38 -5.66 -29.81
N GLY A 125 -1.24 -6.87 -29.27
CA GLY A 125 0.06 -7.54 -29.02
C GLY A 125 0.82 -6.91 -27.84
N LEU A 126 0.09 -6.36 -26.86
CA LEU A 126 0.70 -5.72 -25.69
C LEU A 126 1.09 -6.73 -24.61
N VAL A 127 0.56 -7.96 -24.68
CA VAL A 127 0.91 -9.05 -23.78
C VAL A 127 2.38 -9.38 -23.91
N GLU A 128 2.87 -9.60 -25.13
CA GLU A 128 4.27 -9.93 -25.41
C GLU A 128 5.21 -8.83 -24.91
N PHE A 129 4.85 -7.57 -25.12
CA PHE A 129 5.63 -6.45 -24.59
C PHE A 129 5.66 -6.44 -23.06
N THR A 130 4.53 -6.75 -22.43
CA THR A 130 4.42 -6.84 -20.96
C THR A 130 5.27 -7.99 -20.40
N LEU A 131 5.32 -9.13 -21.10
CA LEU A 131 6.17 -10.26 -20.74
C LEU A 131 7.67 -9.94 -20.89
N LEU A 132 8.06 -9.14 -21.88
CA LEU A 132 9.44 -8.63 -22.00
C LEU A 132 9.76 -7.65 -20.86
N ASP A 133 8.83 -6.74 -20.54
CA ASP A 133 8.97 -5.79 -19.43
C ASP A 133 9.04 -6.52 -18.05
N LEU A 134 8.43 -7.71 -17.92
CA LEU A 134 8.53 -8.56 -16.73
C LEU A 134 9.98 -9.03 -16.51
N GLU A 135 10.66 -9.48 -17.57
CA GLU A 135 12.02 -10.05 -17.57
C GLU A 135 13.15 -8.99 -17.63
N ASP A 136 12.81 -7.72 -17.78
CA ASP A 136 13.74 -6.60 -17.94
C ASP A 136 14.65 -6.33 -16.72
N GLY A 137 14.34 -6.92 -15.55
CA GLY A 137 15.16 -6.87 -14.33
C GLY A 137 15.16 -5.54 -13.58
N ARG A 138 14.78 -4.42 -14.23
CA ARG A 138 14.59 -3.14 -13.54
C ARG A 138 13.28 -3.19 -12.75
N TRP A 139 13.39 -3.04 -11.43
CA TRP A 139 12.26 -3.18 -10.49
C TRP A 139 10.99 -2.42 -10.91
N PHE A 140 11.12 -1.19 -11.42
CA PHE A 140 9.97 -0.38 -11.82
C PHE A 140 9.31 -0.87 -13.11
N THR A 141 10.08 -1.48 -14.02
CA THR A 141 9.54 -2.12 -15.22
C THR A 141 8.78 -3.38 -14.82
N THR A 142 9.41 -4.23 -14.01
CA THR A 142 8.83 -5.48 -13.53
C THR A 142 7.55 -5.25 -12.72
N ALA A 143 7.55 -4.32 -11.76
CA ALA A 143 6.35 -3.99 -10.97
C ALA A 143 5.18 -3.56 -11.86
N ARG A 144 5.44 -2.73 -12.87
CA ARG A 144 4.42 -2.27 -13.82
C ARG A 144 3.92 -3.39 -14.73
N ALA A 145 4.80 -4.31 -15.13
CA ALA A 145 4.40 -5.48 -15.90
C ALA A 145 3.47 -6.38 -15.08
N ILE A 146 3.84 -6.71 -13.83
CA ILE A 146 3.00 -7.50 -12.93
C ILE A 146 1.66 -6.81 -12.68
N ASN A 147 1.66 -5.49 -12.45
CA ASN A 147 0.43 -4.72 -12.30
C ASN A 147 -0.45 -4.82 -13.55
N ALA A 148 0.12 -4.68 -14.75
CA ALA A 148 -0.64 -4.79 -16.00
C ALA A 148 -1.27 -6.18 -16.17
N LEU A 149 -0.49 -7.23 -15.91
CA LEU A 149 -0.99 -8.61 -15.94
C LEU A 149 -2.09 -8.84 -14.90
N SER A 150 -1.91 -8.28 -13.70
CA SER A 150 -2.86 -8.42 -12.60
C SER A 150 -4.17 -7.67 -12.80
N GLU A 151 -4.13 -6.45 -13.34
CA GLU A 151 -5.33 -5.65 -13.58
C GLU A 151 -6.16 -6.22 -14.72
N LEU A 152 -5.52 -6.75 -15.76
CA LEU A 152 -6.19 -7.30 -16.95
C LEU A 152 -6.43 -8.81 -16.86
N CYS A 153 -6.29 -9.40 -15.67
CA CYS A 153 -6.50 -10.82 -15.42
C CYS A 153 -5.73 -11.75 -16.39
N ILE A 154 -4.51 -11.35 -16.79
CA ILE A 154 -3.71 -12.09 -17.78
C ILE A 154 -2.87 -13.14 -17.08
N GLU A 155 -3.26 -14.40 -17.26
CA GLU A 155 -2.54 -15.52 -16.71
C GLU A 155 -1.19 -15.76 -17.38
N VAL A 156 -0.16 -15.90 -16.56
CA VAL A 156 1.16 -16.37 -16.94
C VAL A 156 1.56 -17.56 -16.04
N PRO A 157 2.50 -18.42 -16.46
CA PRO A 157 2.96 -19.52 -15.61
C PRO A 157 3.39 -19.04 -14.23
N ASN A 158 2.80 -19.60 -13.16
CA ASN A 158 2.96 -19.12 -11.78
C ASN A 158 4.43 -18.88 -11.39
N HIS A 159 5.33 -19.79 -11.76
CA HIS A 159 6.76 -19.67 -11.44
C HIS A 159 7.39 -18.34 -11.89
N ARG A 160 6.89 -17.72 -12.97
CA ARG A 160 7.37 -16.41 -13.45
C ARG A 160 7.04 -15.29 -12.49
N ILE A 161 5.88 -15.34 -11.83
CA ILE A 161 5.49 -14.32 -10.83
C ILE A 161 5.98 -14.70 -9.43
N GLU A 162 6.04 -15.98 -9.10
CA GLU A 162 6.55 -16.48 -7.81
C GLU A 162 7.99 -16.04 -7.53
N ALA A 163 8.82 -15.90 -8.58
CA ALA A 163 10.17 -15.36 -8.48
C ALA A 163 10.23 -13.98 -7.79
N TYR A 164 9.14 -13.20 -7.84
CA TYR A 164 9.06 -11.85 -7.30
C TYR A 164 8.38 -11.75 -5.93
N LEU A 165 7.79 -12.83 -5.40
CA LEU A 165 7.09 -12.85 -4.10
C LEU A 165 7.96 -12.37 -2.94
N ASN A 166 9.27 -12.61 -3.04
CA ASN A 166 10.24 -12.31 -1.99
C ASN A 166 11.22 -11.20 -2.37
N GLU A 167 10.93 -10.46 -3.45
CA GLU A 167 11.80 -9.42 -4.00
C GLU A 167 12.16 -8.36 -2.97
N SER A 168 13.38 -7.84 -3.00
CA SER A 168 13.85 -6.86 -2.01
C SER A 168 12.95 -5.60 -1.97
N ARG A 169 12.51 -5.14 -3.14
CA ARG A 169 11.65 -3.97 -3.34
C ARG A 169 10.20 -4.29 -2.98
N ASN A 170 9.62 -3.48 -2.10
CA ASN A 170 8.26 -3.66 -1.62
C ASN A 170 7.23 -3.59 -2.75
N GLU A 171 7.45 -2.71 -3.72
CA GLU A 171 6.55 -2.47 -4.85
C GLU A 171 6.40 -3.72 -5.71
N VAL A 172 7.51 -4.37 -6.08
CA VAL A 172 7.48 -5.59 -6.91
C VAL A 172 6.83 -6.73 -6.13
N ARG A 173 7.21 -6.90 -4.87
CA ARG A 173 6.61 -7.91 -3.98
C ARG A 173 5.10 -7.73 -3.86
N GLN A 174 4.63 -6.52 -3.53
CA GLN A 174 3.20 -6.23 -3.38
C GLN A 174 2.42 -6.53 -4.66
N GLN A 175 2.97 -6.15 -5.81
CA GLN A 175 2.35 -6.43 -7.11
C GLN A 175 2.27 -7.94 -7.37
N SER A 176 3.32 -8.70 -7.07
CA SER A 176 3.28 -10.17 -7.23
C SER A 176 2.27 -10.85 -6.32
N GLN A 177 2.11 -10.38 -5.09
CA GLN A 177 1.10 -10.87 -4.14
C GLN A 177 -0.31 -10.54 -4.62
N LEU A 178 -0.53 -9.31 -5.11
CA LEU A 178 -1.81 -8.88 -5.67
C LEU A 178 -2.20 -9.70 -6.90
N TYR A 179 -1.24 -9.97 -7.78
CA TYR A 179 -1.44 -10.81 -8.96
C TYR A 179 -2.06 -12.16 -8.58
N PHE A 180 -1.45 -12.89 -7.63
CA PHE A 180 -2.01 -14.18 -7.20
C PHE A 180 -3.39 -14.03 -6.55
N LEU A 181 -3.59 -12.99 -5.75
CA LEU A 181 -4.87 -12.76 -5.09
C LEU A 181 -5.98 -12.46 -6.10
N LYS A 182 -5.73 -11.61 -7.09
CA LYS A 182 -6.73 -11.18 -8.08
C LYS A 182 -7.11 -12.29 -9.05
N LEU A 183 -6.13 -13.09 -9.49
CA LEU A 183 -6.37 -14.16 -10.48
C LEU A 183 -6.76 -15.49 -9.83
N ALA A 184 -6.73 -15.60 -8.50
CA ALA A 184 -7.11 -16.84 -7.84
C ALA A 184 -8.61 -17.11 -7.94
N GLU A 185 -8.95 -18.27 -8.50
CA GLU A 185 -10.29 -18.87 -8.37
C GLU A 185 -10.49 -19.47 -6.96
N GLU A 186 -9.42 -20.07 -6.42
CA GLU A 186 -9.37 -20.67 -5.08
C GLU A 186 -8.05 -20.34 -4.38
N GLN A 187 -8.04 -20.38 -3.04
CA GLN A 187 -6.85 -20.19 -2.21
C GLN A 187 -6.03 -18.91 -2.56
N PRO A 188 -6.65 -17.71 -2.56
CA PRO A 188 -6.02 -16.46 -3.01
C PRO A 188 -4.79 -16.02 -2.21
N LEU A 189 -4.58 -16.63 -1.05
CA LEU A 189 -3.48 -16.33 -0.13
C LEU A 189 -2.42 -17.43 -0.07
N LYS A 190 -2.46 -18.43 -0.96
CA LYS A 190 -1.47 -19.52 -0.99
C LYS A 190 -0.03 -19.05 -1.19
N PHE A 191 0.17 -17.84 -1.73
CA PHE A 191 1.49 -17.22 -1.80
C PHE A 191 2.13 -17.00 -0.42
N LEU A 192 1.35 -16.99 0.67
CA LEU A 192 1.86 -16.91 2.04
C LEU A 192 2.77 -18.10 2.37
N ASP A 193 2.50 -19.30 1.85
CA ASP A 193 3.34 -20.50 2.03
C ASP A 193 4.77 -20.30 1.52
N LYS A 194 4.94 -19.40 0.55
CA LYS A 194 6.24 -19.07 -0.08
C LYS A 194 6.82 -17.76 0.44
N THR A 195 6.14 -17.08 1.37
CA THR A 195 6.56 -15.78 1.86
C THR A 195 7.62 -15.94 2.95
N VAL A 196 8.84 -15.45 2.67
CA VAL A 196 9.95 -15.52 3.63
C VAL A 196 10.22 -14.19 4.34
N ARG A 197 9.41 -13.15 4.05
CA ARG A 197 9.57 -11.81 4.62
C ARG A 197 8.36 -11.40 5.45
N PRO A 198 8.56 -10.78 6.63
CA PRO A 198 7.45 -10.29 7.43
C PRO A 198 6.53 -9.35 6.64
N LEU A 199 5.22 -9.49 6.85
CA LEU A 199 4.21 -8.59 6.33
C LEU A 199 4.21 -7.31 7.14
N THR A 200 4.45 -6.18 6.47
CA THR A 200 4.23 -4.86 7.08
C THR A 200 2.74 -4.64 7.35
N THR A 201 2.40 -3.78 8.32
CA THR A 201 0.99 -3.41 8.60
C THR A 201 0.27 -2.90 7.34
N TRP A 202 0.95 -2.10 6.51
CA TRP A 202 0.40 -1.65 5.23
C TRP A 202 0.12 -2.80 4.27
N GLN A 203 0.99 -3.81 4.19
CA GLN A 203 0.73 -5.00 3.37
C GLN A 203 -0.46 -5.81 3.89
N GLN A 204 -0.60 -5.97 5.22
CA GLN A 204 -1.75 -6.65 5.80
C GLN A 204 -3.07 -5.96 5.44
N ILE A 205 -3.14 -4.62 5.60
CA ILE A 205 -4.30 -3.82 5.22
C ILE A 205 -4.57 -3.93 3.71
N TYR A 206 -3.50 -3.91 2.90
CA TYR A 206 -3.63 -4.01 1.45
C TYR A 206 -4.17 -5.37 1.01
N ILE A 207 -3.65 -6.46 1.56
CA ILE A 207 -4.10 -7.83 1.29
C ILE A 207 -5.57 -7.99 1.72
N GLU A 208 -5.95 -7.52 2.92
CA GLU A 208 -7.33 -7.55 3.41
C GLU A 208 -8.28 -6.81 2.46
N ASN A 209 -7.94 -5.57 2.08
CA ASN A 209 -8.74 -4.78 1.15
C ASN A 209 -8.83 -5.42 -0.23
N ALA A 210 -7.74 -5.99 -0.72
CA ALA A 210 -7.71 -6.67 -2.00
C ALA A 210 -8.61 -7.92 -1.96
N LEU A 211 -8.54 -8.71 -0.90
CA LEU A 211 -9.37 -9.90 -0.70
C LEU A 211 -10.86 -9.55 -0.66
N LYS A 212 -11.22 -8.45 0.01
CA LYS A 212 -12.61 -7.97 0.08
C LYS A 212 -13.14 -7.45 -1.26
N ASN A 213 -12.32 -6.75 -2.03
CA ASN A 213 -12.78 -6.02 -3.21
C ASN A 213 -12.71 -6.86 -4.50
N PHE A 214 -11.63 -7.64 -4.67
CA PHE A 214 -11.32 -8.29 -5.95
C PHE A 214 -11.66 -9.76 -5.96
N TYR A 215 -11.31 -10.51 -4.92
CA TYR A 215 -11.54 -11.95 -4.88
C TYR A 215 -13.04 -12.27 -4.75
N LYS A 216 -13.50 -13.25 -5.54
CA LYS A 216 -14.92 -13.66 -5.62
C LYS A 216 -15.16 -15.12 -5.22
N GLY A 217 -14.11 -15.87 -4.91
CA GLY A 217 -14.21 -17.26 -4.48
C GLY A 217 -14.60 -17.41 -3.00
N PRO A 218 -14.58 -18.65 -2.47
CA PRO A 218 -14.89 -18.93 -1.07
C PRO A 218 -13.87 -18.29 -0.13
N ALA A 219 -14.32 -17.82 1.03
CA ALA A 219 -13.45 -17.24 2.05
C ALA A 219 -12.29 -18.19 2.38
N PRO A 220 -11.02 -17.73 2.38
CA PRO A 220 -9.88 -18.57 2.74
C PRO A 220 -9.99 -19.03 4.19
N ASP A 221 -9.67 -20.28 4.48
CA ASP A 221 -9.46 -20.74 5.85
C ASP A 221 -8.11 -20.22 6.36
N PHE A 222 -8.17 -19.26 7.30
CA PHE A 222 -6.98 -18.57 7.80
C PHE A 222 -6.24 -19.39 8.86
N SER A 223 -6.82 -20.49 9.37
CA SER A 223 -6.15 -21.37 10.34
C SER A 223 -4.86 -21.99 9.77
N GLN A 224 -4.79 -22.16 8.45
CA GLN A 224 -3.68 -22.75 7.70
C GLN A 224 -2.32 -22.08 7.99
N TRP A 225 -2.33 -20.80 8.36
CA TRP A 225 -1.12 -20.01 8.58
C TRP A 225 -0.87 -19.64 10.05
N LEU A 226 -1.60 -20.23 11.01
CA LEU A 226 -1.38 -20.00 12.44
C LEU A 226 -0.03 -20.51 12.95
N TYR A 227 0.55 -21.52 12.29
CA TYR A 227 1.84 -22.10 12.64
C TYR A 227 2.98 -21.63 11.71
N HIS A 228 2.76 -20.51 10.99
CA HIS A 228 3.76 -19.97 10.07
C HIS A 228 4.99 -19.40 10.82
N ASP A 229 6.19 -19.56 10.25
CA ASP A 229 7.46 -19.12 10.87
C ASP A 229 7.50 -17.60 11.13
N LEU A 230 6.84 -16.84 10.28
CA LEU A 230 6.74 -15.39 10.38
C LEU A 230 5.60 -14.96 11.30
N THR A 231 5.94 -14.39 12.46
CA THR A 231 4.98 -13.79 13.41
C THR A 231 3.96 -12.87 12.76
N SER A 232 4.35 -12.06 11.78
CA SER A 232 3.45 -11.13 11.10
C SER A 232 2.36 -11.84 10.27
N VAL A 233 2.67 -13.03 9.75
CA VAL A 233 1.70 -13.85 9.00
C VAL A 233 0.74 -14.52 9.98
N VAL A 234 1.26 -15.01 11.12
CA VAL A 234 0.42 -15.55 12.21
C VAL A 234 -0.52 -14.48 12.76
N GLU A 235 0.00 -13.27 13.06
CA GLU A 235 -0.79 -12.12 13.52
C GLU A 235 -1.90 -11.76 12.51
N PHE A 236 -1.55 -11.66 11.22
CA PHE A 236 -2.51 -11.42 10.16
C PHE A 236 -3.60 -12.51 10.13
N SER A 237 -3.21 -13.78 10.25
CA SER A 237 -4.13 -14.92 10.18
C SER A 237 -5.11 -14.93 11.35
N ILE A 238 -4.64 -14.71 12.59
CA ILE A 238 -5.49 -14.57 13.78
C ILE A 238 -6.53 -13.47 13.57
N ARG A 239 -6.09 -12.30 13.07
CA ARG A 239 -6.98 -11.16 12.80
C ARG A 239 -8.05 -11.50 11.77
N MET A 240 -7.66 -12.20 10.71
CA MET A 240 -8.55 -12.50 9.59
C MET A 240 -9.59 -13.57 9.94
N ILE A 241 -9.27 -14.52 10.83
CA ILE A 241 -10.23 -15.46 11.42
C ILE A 241 -11.41 -14.69 12.04
N ALA A 242 -11.12 -13.66 12.85
CA ALA A 242 -12.17 -12.82 13.43
C ALA A 242 -12.91 -11.98 12.38
N ARG A 243 -12.18 -11.32 11.45
CA ARG A 243 -12.80 -10.46 10.42
C ARG A 243 -13.75 -11.22 9.48
N TYR A 244 -13.49 -12.49 9.24
CA TYR A 244 -14.30 -13.36 8.38
C TYR A 244 -15.25 -14.25 9.19
N ASN A 245 -15.37 -14.05 10.50
CA ASN A 245 -16.26 -14.78 11.40
C ASN A 245 -16.09 -16.32 11.31
N GLN A 246 -14.85 -16.80 11.28
CA GLN A 246 -14.53 -18.23 11.27
C GLN A 246 -14.61 -18.82 12.69
N PHE A 247 -15.83 -18.93 13.20
CA PHE A 247 -16.11 -19.44 14.56
C PHE A 247 -15.58 -20.85 14.79
N GLU A 248 -15.52 -21.67 13.75
CA GLU A 248 -14.94 -23.01 13.75
C GLU A 248 -13.47 -23.02 14.20
N ASN A 249 -12.75 -21.90 14.00
CA ASN A 249 -11.33 -21.76 14.31
C ASN A 249 -11.06 -21.17 15.71
N ILE A 250 -12.09 -20.91 16.53
CA ILE A 250 -11.93 -20.46 17.93
C ILE A 250 -10.97 -21.36 18.74
N PRO A 251 -11.08 -22.71 18.69
CA PRO A 251 -10.18 -23.59 19.43
C PRO A 251 -8.69 -23.40 19.07
N GLU A 252 -8.39 -23.05 17.82
CA GLU A 252 -7.03 -22.78 17.33
C GLU A 252 -6.46 -21.45 17.89
N LEU A 253 -7.33 -20.51 18.28
CA LEU A 253 -6.91 -19.22 18.85
C LEU A 253 -6.59 -19.28 20.34
N ILE A 254 -7.24 -20.20 21.09
CA ILE A 254 -7.08 -20.33 22.55
C ILE A 254 -5.61 -20.51 22.99
N PRO A 255 -4.77 -21.33 22.33
CA PRO A 255 -3.36 -21.48 22.68
C PRO A 255 -2.58 -20.15 22.68
N PHE A 256 -2.92 -19.20 21.81
CA PHE A 256 -2.23 -17.90 21.72
C PHE A 256 -2.45 -17.00 22.94
N LEU A 257 -3.49 -17.24 23.74
CA LEU A 257 -3.68 -16.57 25.04
C LEU A 257 -2.53 -16.83 26.03
N LYS A 258 -1.75 -17.90 25.81
CA LYS A 258 -0.56 -18.24 26.61
C LYS A 258 0.77 -17.90 25.90
N SER A 259 0.70 -17.24 24.73
CA SER A 259 1.90 -16.87 23.98
C SER A 259 2.80 -15.94 24.78
N LYS A 260 4.13 -16.15 24.68
CA LYS A 260 5.15 -15.23 25.20
C LYS A 260 5.29 -13.97 24.33
N ASN A 261 4.77 -14.01 23.11
CA ASN A 261 4.77 -12.88 22.20
C ASN A 261 3.51 -12.05 22.44
N ASP A 262 3.69 -10.88 23.06
CA ASP A 262 2.59 -9.97 23.38
C ASP A 262 1.80 -9.53 22.15
N THR A 263 2.42 -9.44 20.96
CA THR A 263 1.70 -9.10 19.73
C THR A 263 0.66 -10.16 19.39
N LEU A 264 1.08 -11.44 19.38
CA LEU A 264 0.19 -12.56 19.08
C LEU A 264 -0.86 -12.75 20.18
N LYS A 265 -0.45 -12.61 21.44
CA LYS A 265 -1.37 -12.72 22.58
C LYS A 265 -2.43 -11.61 22.54
N ARG A 266 -2.04 -10.37 22.26
CA ARG A 266 -2.97 -9.25 22.09
C ARG A 266 -3.94 -9.54 20.95
N GLU A 267 -3.42 -9.93 19.79
CA GLU A 267 -4.25 -10.19 18.61
C GLU A 267 -5.26 -11.32 18.85
N ALA A 268 -4.86 -12.37 19.57
CA ALA A 268 -5.75 -13.47 19.94
C ALA A 268 -6.84 -13.03 20.91
N ILE A 269 -6.52 -12.22 21.93
CA ILE A 269 -7.53 -11.65 22.84
C ILE A 269 -8.50 -10.79 22.03
N SER A 270 -8.00 -9.87 21.22
CA SER A 270 -8.82 -8.98 20.38
C SER A 270 -9.74 -9.76 19.44
N SER A 271 -9.20 -10.80 18.80
CA SER A 271 -9.93 -11.62 17.83
C SER A 271 -11.00 -12.49 18.51
N LEU A 272 -10.70 -13.09 19.66
CA LEU A 272 -11.69 -13.85 20.44
C LEU A 272 -12.77 -12.92 21.03
N THR A 273 -12.43 -11.67 21.35
CA THR A 273 -13.39 -10.65 21.76
C THR A 273 -14.34 -10.30 20.62
N ASN A 274 -13.82 -10.08 19.41
CA ASN A 274 -14.61 -9.78 18.20
C ASN A 274 -15.49 -10.96 17.76
N LEU A 275 -15.09 -12.19 18.06
CA LEU A 275 -15.88 -13.41 17.85
C LEU A 275 -16.87 -13.69 18.98
N GLU A 276 -16.99 -12.78 19.96
CA GLU A 276 -17.90 -12.89 21.11
C GLU A 276 -17.72 -14.18 21.92
N HIS A 277 -16.48 -14.67 22.05
CA HIS A 277 -16.20 -15.89 22.80
C HIS A 277 -16.35 -15.67 24.31
N ILE A 278 -17.52 -16.00 24.86
CA ILE A 278 -17.91 -15.73 26.25
C ILE A 278 -16.89 -16.27 27.29
N ALA A 279 -16.33 -17.46 27.06
CA ALA A 279 -15.38 -18.08 27.99
C ALA A 279 -13.99 -17.38 28.01
N LEU A 280 -13.74 -16.42 27.12
CA LEU A 280 -12.47 -15.68 27.05
C LEU A 280 -12.14 -15.01 28.39
N LEU A 281 -13.11 -14.35 29.02
CA LEU A 281 -12.86 -13.55 30.23
C LEU A 281 -12.38 -14.41 31.41
N GLU A 282 -12.93 -15.63 31.54
CA GLU A 282 -12.52 -16.61 32.54
C GLU A 282 -11.06 -17.05 32.36
N LEU A 283 -10.55 -17.03 31.12
CA LEU A 283 -9.18 -17.43 30.79
C LEU A 283 -8.16 -16.31 31.02
N ILE A 284 -8.53 -15.04 30.80
CA ILE A 284 -7.57 -13.92 30.76
C ILE A 284 -7.54 -13.10 32.06
N ILE A 285 -8.67 -12.96 32.78
CA ILE A 285 -8.76 -12.16 34.02
C ILE A 285 -7.88 -12.72 35.16
N PRO A 286 -7.82 -14.05 35.42
CA PRO A 286 -7.05 -14.58 36.56
C PRO A 286 -5.56 -14.24 36.51
N ASN A 287 -5.00 -14.05 35.31
CA ASN A 287 -3.59 -13.75 35.11
C ASN A 287 -3.33 -12.25 34.80
N PHE A 288 -4.33 -11.38 34.95
CA PHE A 288 -4.26 -9.97 34.56
C PHE A 288 -3.00 -9.26 35.08
N LYS A 289 -2.68 -9.41 36.37
CA LYS A 289 -1.53 -8.74 37.02
C LYS A 289 -0.18 -9.05 36.35
N GLY A 290 0.02 -10.29 35.93
CA GLY A 290 1.30 -10.79 35.38
C GLY A 290 1.55 -10.42 33.91
N ASN A 291 0.57 -9.82 33.24
CA ASN A 291 0.69 -9.44 31.84
C ASN A 291 1.40 -8.09 31.64
N SER A 292 1.94 -7.88 30.43
CA SER A 292 2.45 -6.56 30.04
C SER A 292 1.33 -5.53 29.94
N ARG A 293 1.72 -4.25 29.92
CA ARG A 293 0.76 -3.13 29.83
C ARG A 293 -0.16 -3.23 28.61
N ILE A 294 0.38 -3.62 27.46
CA ILE A 294 -0.37 -3.73 26.21
C ILE A 294 -1.49 -4.77 26.35
N ILE A 295 -1.17 -5.93 26.93
CA ILE A 295 -2.14 -6.99 27.18
C ILE A 295 -3.18 -6.57 28.22
N LYS A 296 -2.78 -5.88 29.30
CA LYS A 296 -3.71 -5.36 30.30
C LYS A 296 -4.75 -4.42 29.70
N LEU A 297 -4.34 -3.54 28.79
CA LEU A 297 -5.27 -2.66 28.07
C LEU A 297 -6.25 -3.47 27.21
N GLU A 298 -5.77 -4.50 26.53
CA GLU A 298 -6.63 -5.35 25.69
C GLU A 298 -7.63 -6.16 26.53
N ILE A 299 -7.23 -6.65 27.70
CA ILE A 299 -8.14 -7.32 28.63
C ILE A 299 -9.23 -6.36 29.11
N LEU A 300 -8.89 -5.11 29.44
CA LEU A 300 -9.87 -4.08 29.82
C LEU A 300 -10.87 -3.80 28.68
N ASN A 301 -10.40 -3.68 27.43
CA ASN A 301 -11.27 -3.52 26.26
C ASN A 301 -12.19 -4.73 26.09
N SER A 302 -11.69 -5.94 26.33
CA SER A 302 -12.46 -7.18 26.22
C SER A 302 -13.55 -7.27 27.29
N VAL A 303 -13.27 -6.83 28.52
CA VAL A 303 -14.28 -6.74 29.59
C VAL A 303 -15.31 -5.66 29.30
N GLU A 304 -14.90 -4.51 28.76
CA GLU A 304 -15.84 -3.46 28.33
C GLU A 304 -16.84 -3.97 27.29
N GLN A 305 -16.41 -4.84 26.37
CA GLN A 305 -17.23 -5.34 25.28
C GLN A 305 -18.06 -6.59 25.65
N LEU A 306 -17.48 -7.56 26.33
CA LEU A 306 -18.12 -8.87 26.61
C LEU A 306 -18.54 -9.06 28.07
N GLY A 307 -17.94 -8.29 28.97
CA GLY A 307 -18.03 -8.51 30.41
C GLY A 307 -19.19 -7.79 31.07
N ASN A 308 -19.22 -7.93 32.39
CA ASN A 308 -20.11 -7.20 33.27
C ASN A 308 -19.31 -6.53 34.40
N TYR A 309 -20.01 -5.82 35.27
CA TYR A 309 -19.38 -5.12 36.39
C TYR A 309 -18.61 -6.05 37.36
N GLU A 310 -19.05 -7.29 37.55
CA GLU A 310 -18.37 -8.24 38.44
C GLU A 310 -17.04 -8.70 37.83
N ASP A 311 -16.98 -8.88 36.52
CA ASP A 311 -15.73 -9.19 35.81
C ASP A 311 -14.75 -8.01 35.86
N LEU A 312 -15.26 -6.78 35.73
CA LEU A 312 -14.45 -5.59 35.92
C LEU A 312 -13.90 -5.51 37.34
N LYS A 313 -14.71 -5.76 38.37
CA LYS A 313 -14.29 -5.72 39.77
C LYS A 313 -13.12 -6.65 40.07
N LYS A 314 -13.12 -7.87 39.51
CA LYS A 314 -11.99 -8.83 39.62
C LYS A 314 -10.68 -8.28 39.04
N ILE A 315 -10.74 -7.38 38.06
CA ILE A 315 -9.56 -6.66 37.54
C ILE A 315 -9.14 -5.55 38.50
N GLY A 316 -10.12 -4.83 39.07
CA GLY A 316 -9.90 -3.77 40.05
C GLY A 316 -9.04 -4.22 41.22
N ASP A 317 -9.32 -5.41 41.75
CA ASP A 317 -8.57 -6.04 42.86
C ASP A 317 -7.10 -6.33 42.51
N GLN A 318 -6.76 -6.40 41.23
CA GLN A 318 -5.42 -6.70 40.73
C GLN A 318 -4.62 -5.47 40.27
N LEU A 319 -5.25 -4.28 40.18
CA LEU A 319 -4.62 -3.06 39.67
C LEU A 319 -3.68 -2.42 40.69
N ALA A 320 -2.41 -2.25 40.29
CA ALA A 320 -1.44 -1.51 41.10
C ALA A 320 -1.86 -0.05 41.29
N THR A 321 -1.49 0.55 42.43
CA THR A 321 -1.79 1.96 42.75
C THR A 321 -1.03 2.94 41.85
N THR A 322 0.09 2.51 41.27
CA THR A 322 0.98 3.33 40.43
C THR A 322 0.58 3.38 38.96
N ASP A 323 -0.31 2.49 38.49
CA ASP A 323 -0.68 2.38 37.07
C ASP A 323 -1.83 3.33 36.72
N TRP A 324 -1.55 4.64 36.75
CA TRP A 324 -2.58 5.69 36.60
C TRP A 324 -3.40 5.57 35.30
N GLU A 325 -2.76 5.23 34.18
CA GLU A 325 -3.46 5.14 32.89
C GLU A 325 -4.43 3.96 32.82
N LEU A 326 -4.03 2.81 33.36
CA LEU A 326 -4.91 1.64 33.48
C LEU A 326 -6.08 1.93 34.41
N ARG A 327 -5.86 2.69 35.49
CA ARG A 327 -6.91 3.14 36.40
C ARG A 327 -7.90 4.10 35.74
N ILE A 328 -7.42 5.05 34.93
CA ILE A 328 -8.31 5.93 34.16
C ILE A 328 -9.20 5.10 33.23
N LYS A 329 -8.61 4.18 32.44
CA LYS A 329 -9.39 3.31 31.55
C LYS A 329 -10.38 2.45 32.34
N TYR A 330 -9.96 1.87 33.47
CA TYR A 330 -10.83 1.11 34.37
C TYR A 330 -12.04 1.93 34.83
N HIS A 331 -11.81 3.15 35.35
CA HIS A 331 -12.90 4.01 35.84
C HIS A 331 -13.84 4.45 34.72
N ASN A 332 -13.32 4.67 33.51
CA ASN A 332 -14.17 4.95 32.35
C ASN A 332 -15.12 3.78 32.04
N ILE A 333 -14.62 2.54 32.09
CA ILE A 333 -15.45 1.34 31.90
C ILE A 333 -16.44 1.17 33.06
N GLU A 334 -15.99 1.40 34.30
CA GLU A 334 -16.83 1.35 35.50
C GLU A 334 -18.05 2.28 35.38
N LEU A 335 -17.84 3.52 34.90
CA LEU A 335 -18.91 4.48 34.65
C LEU A 335 -19.87 4.01 33.54
N GLY A 336 -19.39 3.22 32.58
CA GLY A 336 -20.22 2.60 31.55
C GLY A 336 -21.17 1.54 32.12
N PHE A 337 -20.69 0.72 33.06
CA PHE A 337 -21.51 -0.30 33.73
C PHE A 337 -22.43 0.27 34.82
N LEU A 338 -22.08 1.42 35.41
CA LEU A 338 -22.84 2.07 36.50
C LEU A 338 -23.27 3.50 36.11
N PRO A 339 -24.20 3.66 35.15
CA PRO A 339 -24.62 4.97 34.66
C PRO A 339 -25.25 5.85 35.76
N GLU A 340 -25.94 5.26 36.74
CA GLU A 340 -26.54 5.99 37.87
C GLU A 340 -25.50 6.72 38.73
N LYS A 341 -24.30 6.12 38.89
CA LYS A 341 -23.19 6.71 39.64
C LYS A 341 -22.66 7.97 38.92
N LYS A 342 -22.69 7.99 37.59
CA LYS A 342 -22.35 9.15 36.75
C LYS A 342 -23.38 10.26 36.88
N GLU A 343 -24.67 9.92 36.91
CA GLU A 343 -25.75 10.89 37.15
C GLU A 343 -25.68 11.50 38.55
N LEU A 344 -25.33 10.70 39.57
CA LEU A 344 -25.14 11.17 40.94
C LEU A 344 -24.00 12.18 41.05
N ILE A 345 -22.84 11.88 40.44
CA ILE A 345 -21.67 12.77 40.40
C ILE A 345 -22.00 14.06 39.63
N TYR A 346 -22.67 13.96 38.49
CA TYR A 346 -23.10 15.13 37.72
C TYR A 346 -24.11 15.99 38.48
N SER A 347 -25.08 15.36 39.15
CA SER A 347 -26.07 16.05 39.97
C SER A 347 -25.43 16.76 41.16
N GLN A 348 -24.45 16.12 41.81
CA GLN A 348 -23.69 16.70 42.91
C GLN A 348 -22.82 17.88 42.46
N PHE A 349 -22.13 17.76 41.33
CA PHE A 349 -21.39 18.88 40.71
C PHE A 349 -22.30 20.07 40.35
N MET A 350 -23.48 19.79 39.78
CA MET A 350 -24.45 20.83 39.43
C MET A 350 -25.06 21.50 40.67
N LEU A 351 -25.20 20.77 41.78
CA LEU A 351 -25.59 21.33 43.07
C LEU A 351 -24.48 22.22 43.63
N GLU A 352 -23.24 21.74 43.69
CA GLU A 352 -22.08 22.51 44.18
C GLU A 352 -21.90 23.82 43.39
N LYS A 353 -21.96 23.76 42.05
CA LYS A 353 -21.90 24.95 41.18
C LYS A 353 -23.07 25.93 41.40
N ARG A 354 -24.24 25.44 41.81
CA ARG A 354 -25.42 26.29 42.10
C ARG A 354 -25.28 27.00 43.46
N PHE A 355 -24.52 26.44 44.40
CA PHE A 355 -24.29 27.00 45.73
C PHE A 355 -22.98 27.81 45.86
N GLU A 356 -22.17 27.91 44.81
CA GLU A 356 -20.97 28.78 44.71
C GLU A 356 -21.26 30.22 44.20
N ILE A 357 -22.45 30.79 44.46
CA ILE A 357 -22.76 32.22 44.22
C ILE A 357 -22.79 33.00 45.53
#